data_AF-A0A933FYX9-F1
#
_entry.id   AF-A0A933FYX9-F1
#
_cell.length_a   1.000
_cell.length_b   1.000
_cell.length_c   1.000
_cell.angle_alpha   90.00
_cell.angle_beta   90.00
_cell.angle_gamma   90.00
#
_symmetry.space_group_name_H-M   'P 1'
#
loop_
_entity.id
_entity.type
_entity.pdbx_description
1 polymer ?
#
loop_
_entity_poly.entity_id
_entity_poly.type
_entity_poly.pdbx_seq_one_letter_code
_entity_poly.pdbx_strand_id
1 'polypeptide(L)'
;MSHNFSAKLGMERCTNCGHRWIDYEGVRTSCVLCESTHISECISLREIRESIQILRKEDKKYLDKHAKRTIILKQRYREIAELSLQKAQEVYSKVKELYTRGNLSNKVLDQLIVAFRLFSDLGIYRSAAVIAYMTAMGYAQRGVEKEIHSIEDLSDLVAARQWFMRLGSNDWEAAVNLHIGEKAMATISIDPNLLQTMMQVAIWHFYKARDYYFEQRNSTMVERVQFDIARTTQLLTSYTQGLSQIEAAKIAAQSTMRHGEDVRKGLESMGHSVRYGLTALGEHIEYFGGSLSRALQASSAALSANVSHAMYSVASSKYRGRSLDRRMSDVGQLISTTARQVPEAFFQPVRELGAKFALGAVGSTNTAKITSDPAVVNLAESVGTEVKKSEEGFKHLDEPSIKLTGTLLDTLVTKGLGKVIEQLESSEPEQKKT
;
A
#
# COMPACT_ATOMS: atom_id res chain seq x y z
N MET A 1 1.96 -10.70 -11.57
CA MET A 1 2.78 -10.96 -10.36
C MET A 1 1.95 -10.50 -9.17
N SER A 2 1.64 -11.39 -8.22
CA SER A 2 0.87 -11.03 -7.03
C SER A 2 1.70 -10.09 -6.14
N HIS A 3 1.10 -8.97 -5.72
CA HIS A 3 1.72 -8.03 -4.79
C HIS A 3 1.87 -8.69 -3.40
N ASN A 4 2.97 -9.42 -3.19
CA ASN A 4 3.26 -10.16 -1.96
C ASN A 4 3.69 -9.26 -0.78
N PHE A 5 3.61 -7.94 -0.92
CA PHE A 5 3.88 -6.99 0.17
C PHE A 5 2.96 -7.18 1.39
N SER A 6 1.84 -7.90 1.24
CA SER A 6 0.95 -8.26 2.34
C SER A 6 1.38 -9.51 3.12
N ALA A 7 2.30 -10.31 2.57
CA ALA A 7 2.79 -11.52 3.20
C ALA A 7 3.83 -11.16 4.25
N LYS A 8 3.90 -11.99 5.29
CA LYS A 8 4.91 -11.89 6.34
C LYS A 8 6.29 -12.13 5.72
N LEU A 9 7.26 -11.28 6.06
CA LEU A 9 8.66 -11.49 5.69
C LEU A 9 9.36 -12.12 6.89
N GLY A 10 10.01 -13.26 6.69
CA GLY A 10 10.61 -13.98 7.79
C GLY A 10 11.37 -15.22 7.35
N MET A 11 11.80 -16.00 8.33
CA MET A 11 12.54 -17.23 8.10
C MET A 11 11.59 -18.40 7.92
N GLU A 12 11.78 -19.12 6.82
CA GLU A 12 11.20 -20.42 6.56
C GLU A 12 12.32 -21.47 6.54
N ARG A 13 11.97 -22.69 6.94
CA ARG A 13 12.89 -23.83 6.99
C ARG A 13 12.27 -25.04 6.34
N CYS A 14 13.06 -25.75 5.54
CA CYS A 14 12.72 -27.10 5.10
C CYS A 14 12.77 -28.06 6.31
N THR A 15 11.66 -28.73 6.61
CA THR A 15 11.60 -29.68 7.73
C THR A 15 12.38 -30.96 7.43
N ASN A 16 12.59 -31.29 6.15
CA ASN A 16 13.31 -32.48 5.72
C ASN A 16 14.84 -32.34 5.83
N CYS A 17 15.43 -31.32 5.18
CA CYS A 17 16.89 -31.14 5.14
C CYS A 17 17.43 -30.02 6.05
N GLY A 18 16.55 -29.25 6.69
CA GLY A 18 16.95 -28.15 7.57
C GLY A 18 17.45 -26.88 6.88
N HIS A 19 17.42 -26.81 5.54
CA HIS A 19 17.74 -25.59 4.79
C HIS A 19 16.85 -24.42 5.23
N ARG A 20 17.44 -23.25 5.47
CA ARG A 20 16.78 -22.02 5.95
C ARG A 20 16.91 -20.92 4.92
N TRP A 21 15.87 -20.11 4.74
CA TRP A 21 15.90 -18.93 3.89
C TRP A 21 15.00 -17.82 4.44
N ILE A 22 15.22 -16.59 3.96
CA ILE A 22 14.35 -15.44 4.23
C ILE A 22 13.60 -15.12 2.95
N ASP A 23 12.27 -15.19 3.00
CA ASP A 23 11.39 -14.79 1.89
C ASP A 23 10.01 -14.37 2.44
N TYR A 24 9.16 -13.88 1.55
CA TYR A 24 7.76 -13.70 1.86
C TYR A 24 7.07 -15.05 2.06
N GLU A 25 6.21 -15.12 3.06
CA GLU A 25 5.40 -16.29 3.40
C GLU A 25 4.69 -16.85 2.15
N GLY A 26 4.90 -18.14 1.91
CA GLY A 26 4.24 -18.87 0.84
C GLY A 26 4.75 -18.56 -0.57
N VAL A 27 5.84 -17.80 -0.72
CA VAL A 27 6.49 -17.60 -2.03
C VAL A 27 7.17 -18.87 -2.53
N ARG A 28 7.77 -19.65 -1.62
CA ARG A 28 8.37 -20.93 -1.96
C ARG A 28 7.43 -22.05 -1.62
N THR A 29 7.18 -22.93 -2.59
CA THR A 29 6.38 -24.15 -2.42
C THR A 29 7.24 -25.38 -2.17
N SER A 30 8.54 -25.32 -2.51
CA SER A 30 9.49 -26.43 -2.30
C SER A 30 10.89 -25.94 -1.91
N CYS A 31 11.65 -26.83 -1.26
CA CYS A 31 13.03 -26.59 -0.89
C CYS A 31 13.97 -26.73 -2.10
N VAL A 32 14.80 -25.71 -2.36
CA VAL A 32 15.76 -25.72 -3.49
C VAL A 32 16.82 -26.83 -3.38
N LEU A 33 17.11 -27.34 -2.19
CA LEU A 33 18.17 -28.35 -1.98
C LEU A 33 17.69 -29.79 -2.04
N CYS A 34 16.43 -30.07 -1.68
CA CYS A 34 15.91 -31.44 -1.57
C CYS A 34 14.52 -31.63 -2.17
N GLU A 35 13.98 -30.59 -2.82
CA GLU A 35 12.68 -30.55 -3.50
C GLU A 35 11.45 -30.85 -2.61
N SER A 36 11.66 -31.10 -1.31
CA SER A 36 10.58 -31.32 -0.35
C SER A 36 9.65 -30.11 -0.26
N THR A 37 8.36 -30.37 -0.22
CA THR A 37 7.29 -29.39 -0.03
C THR A 37 6.97 -29.14 1.44
N HIS A 38 7.64 -29.83 2.37
CA HIS A 38 7.44 -29.66 3.79
C HIS A 38 8.24 -28.45 4.31
N ILE A 39 7.61 -27.29 4.26
CA ILE A 39 8.17 -26.01 4.70
C ILE A 39 7.52 -25.61 6.03
N SER A 40 8.34 -25.12 6.97
CA SER A 40 7.88 -24.63 8.26
C SER A 40 7.04 -23.36 8.12
N GLU A 41 6.28 -23.03 9.16
CA GLU A 41 5.68 -21.71 9.30
C GLU A 41 6.76 -20.62 9.20
N CYS A 42 6.44 -19.52 8.51
CA CYS A 42 7.31 -18.35 8.40
C CYS A 42 7.41 -17.67 9.77
N ILE A 43 8.60 -17.40 10.28
CA ILE A 43 8.83 -16.73 11.58
C ILE A 43 9.50 -15.38 11.35
N SER A 44 8.86 -14.28 11.78
CA SER A 44 9.43 -12.93 11.62
C SER A 44 10.19 -12.48 12.87
N LEU A 45 11.21 -11.62 12.69
CA LEU A 45 11.95 -11.02 13.81
C LEU A 45 11.04 -10.19 14.71
N ARG A 46 10.05 -9.52 14.11
CA ARG A 46 9.06 -8.71 14.82
C ARG A 46 8.27 -9.55 15.82
N GLU A 47 7.76 -10.71 15.42
CA GLU A 47 6.99 -11.58 16.32
C GLU A 47 7.82 -12.14 17.47
N ILE A 48 9.09 -12.43 17.22
CA ILE A 48 10.00 -12.87 18.27
C ILE A 48 10.22 -11.73 19.27
N ARG A 49 10.39 -10.48 18.82
CA ARG A 49 10.49 -9.31 19.71
C ARG A 49 9.22 -9.09 20.52
N GLU A 50 8.05 -9.14 19.88
CA GLU A 50 6.76 -8.97 20.54
C GLU A 50 6.56 -10.09 21.59
N SER A 51 6.88 -11.33 21.25
CA SER A 51 6.87 -12.47 22.18
C SER A 51 7.80 -12.25 23.38
N ILE A 52 9.03 -11.77 23.15
CA ILE A 52 9.97 -11.43 24.21
C ILE A 52 9.42 -10.30 25.10
N GLN A 53 8.78 -9.28 24.52
CA GLN A 53 8.19 -8.17 25.28
C GLN A 53 6.99 -8.62 26.12
N ILE A 54 6.12 -9.49 25.59
CA ILE A 54 5.00 -10.08 26.34
C ILE A 54 5.54 -10.87 27.53
N LEU A 55 6.54 -11.74 27.31
CA LEU A 55 7.19 -12.51 28.37
C LEU A 55 7.85 -11.63 29.45
N ARG A 56 8.26 -10.40 29.11
CA ARG A 56 8.79 -9.42 30.09
C ARG A 56 7.70 -8.73 30.91
N LYS A 57 6.47 -8.64 30.38
CA LYS A 57 5.32 -8.02 31.04
C LYS A 57 4.55 -9.01 31.92
N GLU A 58 4.65 -10.30 31.65
CA GLU A 58 4.07 -11.36 32.47
C GLU A 58 4.76 -11.45 33.86
N ASP A 59 3.96 -11.76 34.87
CA ASP A 59 4.28 -11.53 36.29
C ASP A 59 5.51 -12.31 36.78
N LYS A 60 6.33 -11.68 37.65
CA LYS A 60 7.67 -12.14 38.09
C LYS A 60 7.69 -13.47 38.88
N LYS A 61 6.53 -14.09 39.12
CA LYS A 61 6.38 -15.24 40.03
C LYS A 61 6.67 -16.61 39.41
N TYR A 62 7.00 -16.69 38.12
CA TYR A 62 7.28 -17.95 37.40
C TYR A 62 8.62 -17.92 36.62
N LEU A 63 9.71 -17.51 37.28
CA LEU A 63 11.00 -17.25 36.64
C LEU A 63 11.62 -18.45 35.88
N ASP A 64 11.46 -19.69 36.35
CA ASP A 64 12.20 -20.83 35.78
C ASP A 64 11.69 -21.33 34.41
N LYS A 65 10.36 -21.34 34.20
CA LYS A 65 9.77 -21.77 32.91
C LYS A 65 9.93 -20.69 31.82
N HIS A 66 9.89 -19.42 32.22
CA HIS A 66 10.06 -18.28 31.32
C HIS A 66 11.54 -18.03 30.97
N ALA A 67 12.49 -18.36 31.85
CA ALA A 67 13.92 -18.25 31.57
C ALA A 67 14.34 -19.13 30.39
N LYS A 68 13.96 -20.42 30.39
CA LYS A 68 14.24 -21.35 29.28
C LYS A 68 13.61 -20.89 27.96
N ARG A 69 12.34 -20.44 27.99
CA ARG A 69 11.63 -19.92 26.80
C ARG A 69 12.28 -18.65 26.25
N THR A 70 12.74 -17.76 27.13
CA THR A 70 13.42 -16.51 26.75
C THR A 70 14.79 -16.80 26.11
N ILE A 71 15.55 -17.76 26.65
CA ILE A 71 16.84 -18.18 26.06
C ILE A 71 16.62 -18.74 24.65
N ILE A 72 15.65 -19.63 24.46
CA ILE A 72 15.31 -20.19 23.14
C ILE A 72 14.89 -19.10 22.16
N LEU A 73 14.06 -18.14 22.57
CA LEU A 73 13.64 -17.03 21.72
C LEU A 73 14.79 -16.10 21.35
N LYS A 74 15.72 -15.83 22.27
CA LYS A 74 16.94 -15.05 21.98
C LYS A 74 17.84 -15.77 20.98
N GLN A 75 18.03 -17.08 21.13
CA GLN A 75 18.82 -17.87 20.18
C GLN A 75 18.17 -17.87 18.79
N ARG A 76 16.86 -18.11 18.71
CA ARG A 76 16.11 -18.02 17.44
C ARG A 76 16.16 -16.63 16.82
N TYR A 77 16.05 -15.58 17.63
CA TYR A 77 16.19 -14.20 17.17
C TYR A 77 17.54 -14.00 16.50
N ARG A 78 18.62 -14.48 17.13
CA ARG A 78 19.98 -14.34 16.59
C ARG A 78 20.15 -15.05 15.25
N GLU A 79 19.75 -16.32 15.17
CA GLU A 79 19.85 -17.09 13.94
C GLU A 79 19.09 -16.41 12.78
N ILE A 80 17.89 -15.90 13.05
CA ILE A 80 17.09 -15.21 12.03
C ILE A 80 17.67 -13.83 11.71
N ALA A 81 18.23 -13.13 12.70
CA ALA A 81 18.82 -11.81 12.50
C ALA A 81 20.06 -11.90 11.61
N GLU A 82 20.93 -12.90 11.82
CA GLU A 82 22.11 -13.13 10.99
C GLU A 82 21.70 -13.43 9.53
N LEU A 83 20.74 -14.34 9.32
CA LEU A 83 20.22 -14.65 7.99
C LEU A 83 19.54 -13.44 7.32
N SER A 84 18.78 -12.65 8.09
CA SER A 84 18.12 -11.44 7.60
C SER A 84 19.13 -10.35 7.22
N LEU A 85 20.21 -10.20 7.99
CA LEU A 85 21.28 -9.25 7.71
C LEU A 85 22.04 -9.62 6.45
N GLN A 86 22.44 -10.88 6.30
CA GLN A 86 23.08 -11.40 5.09
C GLN A 86 22.18 -11.19 3.87
N LYS A 87 20.87 -11.48 4.00
CA LYS A 87 19.93 -11.28 2.91
C LYS A 87 19.76 -9.81 2.55
N ALA A 88 19.65 -8.93 3.55
CA ALA A 88 19.53 -7.49 3.33
C ALA A 88 20.76 -6.91 2.61
N GLN A 89 21.96 -7.33 3.02
CA GLN A 89 23.22 -6.97 2.35
C GLN A 89 23.27 -7.47 0.91
N GLU A 90 22.91 -8.74 0.68
CA GLU A 90 22.88 -9.35 -0.66
C GLU A 90 21.92 -8.61 -1.59
N VAL A 91 20.70 -8.35 -1.13
CA VAL A 91 19.69 -7.63 -1.91
C VAL A 91 20.14 -6.20 -2.18
N TYR A 92 20.59 -5.48 -1.15
CA TYR A 92 20.97 -4.08 -1.28
C TYR A 92 22.19 -3.89 -2.19
N SER A 93 23.23 -4.72 -2.05
CA SER A 93 24.43 -4.64 -2.90
C SER A 93 24.11 -4.84 -4.39
N LYS A 94 23.22 -5.77 -4.72
CA LYS A 94 22.76 -6.01 -6.10
C LYS A 94 21.95 -4.84 -6.66
N VAL A 95 21.15 -4.18 -5.82
CA VAL A 95 20.18 -3.17 -6.25
C VAL A 95 20.77 -1.76 -6.27
N LYS A 96 21.68 -1.44 -5.35
CA LYS A 96 22.28 -0.10 -5.19
C LYS A 96 22.84 0.42 -6.52
N GLU A 97 23.68 -0.36 -7.19
CA GLU A 97 24.31 0.06 -8.45
C GLU A 97 23.30 0.26 -9.58
N LEU A 98 22.28 -0.60 -9.65
CA LEU A 98 21.22 -0.46 -10.65
C LEU A 98 20.42 0.82 -10.41
N TYR A 99 20.09 1.09 -9.15
CA TYR A 99 19.35 2.27 -8.75
C TYR A 99 20.14 3.56 -9.04
N THR A 100 21.42 3.65 -8.68
CA THR A 100 22.23 4.86 -8.90
C THR A 100 22.50 5.13 -10.39
N ARG A 101 22.52 4.08 -11.23
CA ARG A 101 22.53 4.21 -12.71
C ARG A 101 21.17 4.64 -13.28
N GLY A 102 20.14 4.79 -12.44
CA GLY A 102 18.82 5.27 -12.81
C GLY A 102 17.87 4.18 -13.34
N ASN A 103 18.07 2.92 -12.95
CA ASN A 103 17.10 1.85 -13.21
C ASN A 103 16.01 1.87 -12.13
N LEU A 104 14.80 2.32 -12.50
CA LEU A 104 13.63 2.42 -11.62
C LEU A 104 12.56 1.37 -11.94
N SER A 105 12.96 0.20 -12.46
CA SER A 105 12.03 -0.89 -12.73
C SER A 105 11.32 -1.37 -11.45
N ASN A 106 10.13 -1.95 -11.59
CA ASN A 106 9.40 -2.55 -10.46
C ASN A 106 10.28 -3.53 -9.68
N LYS A 107 11.09 -4.34 -10.36
CA LYS A 107 12.02 -5.27 -9.71
C LYS A 107 13.00 -4.56 -8.77
N VAL A 108 13.54 -3.40 -9.16
CA VAL A 108 14.49 -2.63 -8.34
C VAL A 108 13.77 -2.06 -7.12
N LEU A 109 12.63 -1.39 -7.30
CA LEU A 109 11.88 -0.78 -6.20
C LEU A 109 11.34 -1.84 -5.22
N ASP A 110 10.85 -2.97 -5.72
CA ASP A 110 10.35 -4.07 -4.88
C ASP A 110 11.47 -4.65 -4.01
N GLN A 111 12.68 -4.79 -4.56
CA GLN A 111 13.84 -5.27 -3.81
C GLN A 111 14.36 -4.24 -2.81
N LEU A 112 14.28 -2.93 -3.10
CA LEU A 112 14.51 -1.89 -2.10
C LEU A 112 13.51 -2.00 -0.94
N ILE A 113 12.23 -2.25 -1.22
CA ILE A 113 11.22 -2.45 -0.17
C ILE A 113 11.56 -3.67 0.69
N VAL A 114 12.03 -4.77 0.10
CA VAL A 114 12.50 -5.94 0.85
C VAL A 114 13.67 -5.57 1.76
N ALA A 115 14.69 -4.88 1.22
CA ALA A 115 15.84 -4.44 2.01
C ALA A 115 15.42 -3.48 3.16
N PHE A 116 14.50 -2.54 2.89
CA PHE A 116 13.92 -1.66 3.89
C PHE A 116 13.26 -2.43 5.04
N ARG A 117 12.45 -3.45 4.72
CA ARG A 117 11.79 -4.28 5.74
C ARG A 117 12.81 -5.02 6.58
N LEU A 118 13.80 -5.66 5.96
CA LEU A 118 14.84 -6.40 6.68
C LEU A 118 15.66 -5.49 7.60
N PHE A 119 16.08 -4.30 7.14
CA PHE A 119 16.82 -3.37 8.00
C PHE A 119 15.96 -2.80 9.13
N SER A 120 14.69 -2.48 8.86
CA SER A 120 13.73 -2.09 9.90
C SER A 120 13.54 -3.19 10.95
N ASP A 121 13.38 -4.43 10.49
CA ASP A 121 13.21 -5.61 11.33
C ASP A 121 14.48 -5.99 12.08
N LEU A 122 15.67 -5.52 11.66
CA LEU A 122 16.92 -5.65 12.40
C LEU A 122 17.18 -4.49 13.36
N GLY A 123 16.42 -3.40 13.26
CA GLY A 123 16.60 -2.17 14.05
C GLY A 123 17.74 -1.29 13.54
N ILE A 124 18.21 -1.49 12.31
CA ILE A 124 19.24 -0.66 11.67
C ILE A 124 18.54 0.52 11.00
N TYR A 125 18.05 1.44 11.83
CA TYR A 125 17.08 2.44 11.40
C TYR A 125 17.63 3.47 10.41
N ARG A 126 18.91 3.87 10.45
CA ARG A 126 19.40 4.84 9.46
C ARG A 126 19.45 4.21 8.07
N SER A 127 19.99 3.00 7.96
CA SER A 127 20.00 2.23 6.70
C SER A 127 18.58 1.99 6.16
N ALA A 128 17.63 1.63 7.03
CA ALA A 128 16.24 1.50 6.63
C ALA A 128 15.65 2.82 6.13
N ALA A 129 15.87 3.92 6.85
CA ALA A 129 15.38 5.24 6.45
C ALA A 129 15.99 5.71 5.11
N VAL A 130 17.27 5.46 4.87
CA VAL A 130 17.92 5.73 3.58
C VAL A 130 17.20 5.02 2.44
N ILE A 131 16.92 3.72 2.61
CA ILE A 131 16.24 2.94 1.57
C ILE A 131 14.79 3.39 1.40
N ALA A 132 14.13 3.83 2.47
CA ALA A 132 12.79 4.41 2.39
C ALA A 132 12.79 5.70 1.55
N TYR A 133 13.77 6.59 1.75
CA TYR A 133 13.96 7.78 0.92
C TYR A 133 14.27 7.41 -0.53
N MET A 134 15.17 6.45 -0.80
CA MET A 134 15.46 5.97 -2.16
C MET A 134 14.22 5.41 -2.84
N THR A 135 13.42 4.62 -2.12
CA THR A 135 12.17 4.06 -2.66
C THR A 135 11.18 5.17 -3.02
N ALA A 136 10.99 6.15 -2.12
CA ALA A 136 10.10 7.28 -2.34
C ALA A 136 10.53 8.16 -3.53
N MET A 137 11.82 8.49 -3.62
CA MET A 137 12.39 9.26 -4.73
C MET A 137 12.31 8.49 -6.06
N GLY A 138 12.53 7.17 -6.03
CA GLY A 138 12.39 6.32 -7.21
C GLY A 138 10.96 6.32 -7.77
N TYR A 139 9.95 6.21 -6.89
CA TYR A 139 8.54 6.37 -7.29
C TYR A 139 8.24 7.77 -7.81
N ALA A 140 8.74 8.82 -7.15
CA ALA A 140 8.53 10.20 -7.57
C ALA A 140 9.10 10.46 -8.98
N GLN A 141 10.35 10.07 -9.22
CA GLN A 141 10.99 10.25 -10.52
C GLN A 141 10.27 9.48 -11.63
N ARG A 142 9.94 8.21 -11.40
CA ARG A 142 9.23 7.39 -12.38
C ARG A 142 7.84 7.95 -12.70
N GLY A 143 7.13 8.45 -11.69
CA GLY A 143 5.83 9.08 -11.87
C GLY A 143 5.88 10.40 -12.65
N VAL A 144 6.95 11.19 -12.50
CA VAL A 144 7.17 12.42 -13.28
C VAL A 144 7.55 12.12 -14.73
N GLU A 145 8.26 11.02 -15.00
CA GLU A 145 8.60 10.62 -16.38
C GLU A 145 7.41 9.99 -17.13
N LYS A 146 6.42 9.47 -16.41
CA LYS A 146 5.27 8.76 -16.99
C LYS A 146 4.23 9.71 -17.60
N GLU A 147 3.66 9.32 -18.74
CA GLU A 147 2.48 9.95 -19.33
C GLU A 147 1.19 9.43 -18.68
N ILE A 148 0.21 10.32 -18.50
CA ILE A 148 -1.04 10.00 -17.82
C ILE A 148 -2.15 9.80 -18.84
N HIS A 149 -2.68 8.58 -18.89
CA HIS A 149 -3.85 8.22 -19.71
C HIS A 149 -5.04 7.78 -18.87
N SER A 150 -4.80 7.40 -17.61
CA SER A 150 -5.78 6.93 -16.65
C SER A 150 -5.43 7.38 -15.23
N ILE A 151 -6.38 7.28 -14.30
CA ILE A 151 -6.14 7.62 -12.88
C ILE A 151 -5.08 6.70 -12.27
N GLU A 152 -5.02 5.44 -12.72
CA GLU A 152 -4.05 4.46 -12.25
C GLU A 152 -2.61 4.87 -12.61
N ASP A 153 -2.41 5.69 -13.64
CA ASP A 153 -1.08 6.14 -14.02
C ASP A 153 -0.44 7.07 -12.99
N LEU A 154 -1.23 7.67 -12.09
CA LEU A 154 -0.75 8.46 -10.96
C LEU A 154 -0.26 7.59 -9.79
N SER A 155 -0.37 6.26 -9.86
CA SER A 155 -0.08 5.35 -8.73
C SER A 155 1.31 5.55 -8.14
N ASP A 156 2.33 5.80 -8.98
CA ASP A 156 3.71 5.98 -8.54
C ASP A 156 3.87 7.27 -7.73
N LEU A 157 3.30 8.38 -8.19
CA LEU A 157 3.33 9.65 -7.45
C LEU A 157 2.53 9.55 -6.14
N VAL A 158 1.37 8.89 -6.17
CA VAL A 158 0.59 8.63 -4.96
C VAL A 158 1.37 7.78 -3.97
N ALA A 159 2.06 6.74 -4.44
CA ALA A 159 2.95 5.92 -3.61
C ALA A 159 4.06 6.78 -3.00
N ALA A 160 4.79 7.55 -3.81
CA ALA A 160 5.84 8.45 -3.34
C ALA A 160 5.34 9.39 -2.23
N ARG A 161 4.18 10.02 -2.44
CA ARG A 161 3.53 10.89 -1.43
C ARG A 161 3.29 10.16 -0.12
N GLN A 162 2.76 8.94 -0.16
CA GLN A 162 2.51 8.15 1.05
C GLN A 162 3.81 7.84 1.80
N TRP A 163 4.89 7.52 1.10
CA TRP A 163 6.19 7.31 1.73
C TRP A 163 6.71 8.60 2.40
N PHE A 164 6.70 9.74 1.70
CA PHE A 164 7.20 11.01 2.25
C PHE A 164 6.38 11.51 3.45
N MET A 165 5.06 11.39 3.39
CA MET A 165 4.17 11.71 4.51
C MET A 165 4.51 10.87 5.75
N ARG A 166 4.84 9.59 5.57
CA ARG A 166 5.21 8.68 6.69
C ARG A 166 6.63 8.91 7.19
N LEU A 167 7.52 9.39 6.33
CA LEU A 167 8.88 9.83 6.67
C LEU A 167 8.89 11.19 7.38
N GLY A 168 7.77 11.93 7.38
CA GLY A 168 7.70 13.30 7.91
C GLY A 168 8.42 14.33 7.03
N SER A 169 8.58 14.05 5.74
CA SER A 169 9.31 14.90 4.79
C SER A 169 8.36 15.84 4.05
N ASN A 170 7.91 16.89 4.73
CA ASN A 170 6.85 17.77 4.22
C ASN A 170 7.25 18.51 2.92
N ASP A 171 8.54 18.87 2.77
CA ASP A 171 9.07 19.48 1.54
C ASP A 171 8.85 18.57 0.32
N TRP A 172 9.16 17.29 0.48
CA TRP A 172 8.95 16.28 -0.57
C TRP A 172 7.47 15.97 -0.77
N GLU A 173 6.67 15.92 0.30
CA GLU A 173 5.23 15.72 0.16
C GLU A 173 4.60 16.85 -0.67
N ALA A 174 4.95 18.10 -0.39
CA ALA A 174 4.46 19.26 -1.13
C ALA A 174 4.94 19.24 -2.59
N ALA A 175 6.20 18.89 -2.83
CA ALA A 175 6.74 18.75 -4.19
C ALA A 175 6.03 17.65 -4.98
N VAL A 176 5.77 16.50 -4.38
CA VAL A 176 5.03 15.41 -5.04
C VAL A 176 3.56 15.81 -5.25
N ASN A 177 2.92 16.51 -4.32
CA ASN A 177 1.58 17.06 -4.53
C ASN A 177 1.55 18.00 -5.75
N LEU A 178 2.54 18.90 -5.89
CA LEU A 178 2.66 19.77 -7.05
C LEU A 178 2.70 18.95 -8.36
N HIS A 179 3.58 17.94 -8.43
CA HIS A 179 3.74 17.08 -9.61
C HIS A 179 2.50 16.24 -9.92
N ILE A 180 1.77 15.74 -8.90
CA ILE A 180 0.47 15.08 -9.14
C ILE A 180 -0.51 16.06 -9.76
N GLY A 181 -0.54 17.31 -9.26
CA GLY A 181 -1.35 18.38 -9.80
C GLY A 181 -1.07 18.65 -11.27
N GLU A 182 0.20 18.86 -11.61
CA GLU A 182 0.64 19.15 -12.98
C GLU A 182 0.36 17.99 -13.93
N LYS A 183 0.61 16.75 -13.49
CA LYS A 183 0.36 15.55 -14.28
C LYS A 183 -1.12 15.30 -14.52
N ALA A 184 -1.95 15.48 -13.49
CA ALA A 184 -3.39 15.36 -13.63
C ALA A 184 -3.95 16.47 -14.54
N MET A 185 -3.47 17.71 -14.41
CA MET A 185 -3.82 18.82 -15.31
C MET A 185 -3.44 18.54 -16.77
N ALA A 186 -2.30 17.88 -16.99
CA ALA A 186 -1.78 17.54 -18.32
C ALA A 186 -2.35 16.23 -18.90
N THR A 187 -3.37 15.63 -18.29
CA THR A 187 -3.96 14.36 -18.78
C THR A 187 -4.50 14.51 -20.20
N ILE A 188 -4.13 13.58 -21.07
CA ILE A 188 -4.62 13.53 -22.45
C ILE A 188 -5.66 12.41 -22.55
N SER A 189 -6.92 12.77 -22.76
CA SER A 189 -8.01 11.82 -22.96
C SER A 189 -9.13 12.44 -23.80
N ILE A 190 -9.91 11.56 -24.46
CA ILE A 190 -11.16 11.92 -25.13
C ILE A 190 -12.37 11.75 -24.21
N ASP A 191 -12.23 11.10 -23.06
CA ASP A 191 -13.31 10.89 -22.10
C ASP A 191 -13.47 12.14 -21.21
N PRO A 192 -14.57 12.89 -21.36
CA PRO A 192 -14.78 14.11 -20.60
C PRO A 192 -14.99 13.85 -19.09
N ASN A 193 -15.46 12.66 -18.69
CA ASN A 193 -15.58 12.30 -17.27
C ASN A 193 -14.21 12.13 -16.61
N LEU A 194 -13.28 11.47 -17.32
CA LEU A 194 -11.90 11.33 -16.88
C LEU A 194 -11.23 12.70 -16.75
N LEU A 195 -11.36 13.57 -17.76
CA LEU A 195 -10.78 14.91 -17.72
C LEU A 195 -11.32 15.73 -16.54
N GLN A 196 -12.63 15.70 -16.30
CA GLN A 196 -13.23 16.38 -15.15
C GLN A 196 -12.66 15.85 -13.82
N THR A 197 -12.59 14.53 -13.67
CA THR A 197 -12.05 13.88 -12.46
C THR A 197 -10.58 14.25 -12.25
N MET A 198 -9.78 14.27 -13.32
CA MET A 198 -8.37 14.65 -13.26
C MET A 198 -8.18 16.12 -12.87
N MET A 199 -9.03 17.04 -13.34
CA MET A 199 -8.96 18.43 -12.88
C MET A 199 -9.31 18.56 -11.39
N GLN A 200 -10.27 17.78 -10.88
CA GLN A 200 -10.59 17.77 -9.44
C GLN A 200 -9.41 17.24 -8.60
N VAL A 201 -8.78 16.15 -9.06
CA VAL A 201 -7.54 15.62 -8.46
C VAL A 201 -6.46 16.70 -8.46
N ALA A 202 -6.25 17.37 -9.60
CA ALA A 202 -5.24 18.41 -9.73
C ALA A 202 -5.45 19.56 -8.74
N ILE A 203 -6.67 20.09 -8.66
CA ILE A 203 -7.04 21.19 -7.74
C ILE A 203 -6.76 20.79 -6.28
N TRP A 204 -7.16 19.59 -5.87
CA TRP A 204 -6.94 19.12 -4.51
C TRP A 204 -5.45 19.10 -4.15
N HIS A 205 -4.63 18.55 -5.04
CA HIS A 205 -3.18 18.45 -4.83
C HIS A 205 -2.48 19.82 -4.88
N PHE A 206 -2.89 20.72 -5.77
CA PHE A 206 -2.37 22.09 -5.79
C PHE A 206 -2.69 22.85 -4.51
N TYR A 207 -3.91 22.73 -3.97
CA TYR A 207 -4.23 23.35 -2.68
C TYR A 207 -3.34 22.81 -1.55
N LYS A 208 -3.08 21.50 -1.52
CA LYS A 208 -2.15 20.91 -0.54
C LYS A 208 -0.72 21.43 -0.67
N ALA A 209 -0.21 21.56 -1.89
CA ALA A 209 1.12 22.14 -2.12
C ALA A 209 1.16 23.63 -1.73
N ARG A 210 0.14 24.40 -2.10
CA ARG A 210 0.02 25.84 -1.78
C ARG A 210 0.02 26.08 -0.28
N ASP A 211 -0.80 25.34 0.47
CA ASP A 211 -0.94 25.53 1.92
C ASP A 211 0.41 25.32 2.61
N TYR A 212 1.18 24.31 2.18
CA TYR A 212 2.54 24.09 2.67
C TYR A 212 3.48 25.26 2.33
N TYR A 213 3.54 25.70 1.08
CA TYR A 213 4.44 26.79 0.68
C TYR A 213 4.05 28.13 1.32
N PHE A 214 2.77 28.33 1.61
CA PHE A 214 2.28 29.48 2.36
C PHE A 214 2.78 29.45 3.80
N GLU A 215 2.68 28.31 4.49
CA GLU A 215 3.24 28.12 5.84
C GLU A 215 4.76 28.36 5.87
N GLN A 216 5.48 27.93 4.83
CA GLN A 216 6.93 28.15 4.67
C GLN A 216 7.30 29.56 4.19
N ARG A 217 6.33 30.46 3.99
CA ARG A 217 6.53 31.84 3.50
C ARG A 217 7.28 31.91 2.15
N ASN A 218 7.11 30.90 1.29
CA ASN A 218 7.69 30.89 -0.06
C ASN A 218 6.70 31.53 -1.06
N SER A 219 6.71 32.86 -1.16
CA SER A 219 5.77 33.62 -1.99
C SER A 219 5.81 33.23 -3.47
N THR A 220 7.01 32.99 -4.02
CA THR A 220 7.19 32.62 -5.43
C THR A 220 6.47 31.30 -5.77
N MET A 221 6.61 30.29 -4.91
CA MET A 221 5.90 29.02 -5.10
C MET A 221 4.39 29.17 -4.91
N VAL A 222 3.95 29.99 -3.95
CA VAL A 222 2.52 30.25 -3.73
C VAL A 222 1.88 30.89 -4.96
N GLU A 223 2.51 31.92 -5.54
CA GLU A 223 2.03 32.59 -6.75
C GLU A 223 1.96 31.63 -7.94
N ARG A 224 2.98 30.78 -8.11
CA ARG A 224 2.97 29.76 -9.15
C ARG A 224 1.82 28.77 -8.99
N VAL A 225 1.64 28.21 -7.79
CA VAL A 225 0.57 27.24 -7.55
C VAL A 225 -0.80 27.89 -7.70
N GLN A 226 -0.96 29.16 -7.32
CA GLN A 226 -2.19 29.91 -7.57
C GLN A 226 -2.48 30.09 -9.06
N PHE A 227 -1.45 30.35 -9.88
CA PHE A 227 -1.59 30.37 -11.34
C PHE A 227 -2.10 29.02 -11.89
N ASP A 228 -1.51 27.90 -11.43
CA ASP A 228 -1.91 26.56 -11.87
C ASP A 228 -3.33 26.19 -11.39
N ILE A 229 -3.72 26.61 -10.18
CA ILE A 229 -5.11 26.48 -9.68
C ILE A 229 -6.09 27.23 -10.58
N ALA A 230 -5.78 28.48 -10.94
CA ALA A 230 -6.65 29.29 -11.80
C ALA A 230 -6.84 28.63 -13.18
N ARG A 231 -5.74 28.17 -13.79
CA ARG A 231 -5.77 27.45 -15.06
C ARG A 231 -6.58 26.15 -14.99
N THR A 232 -6.36 25.35 -13.95
CA THR A 232 -7.08 24.08 -13.75
C THR A 232 -8.56 24.31 -13.52
N THR A 233 -8.94 25.38 -12.81
CA THR A 233 -10.34 25.75 -12.58
C THR A 233 -11.04 26.15 -13.88
N GLN A 234 -10.35 26.87 -14.78
CA GLN A 234 -10.87 27.19 -16.11
C GLN A 234 -11.10 25.92 -16.95
N LEU A 235 -10.14 25.00 -16.96
CA LEU A 235 -10.26 23.70 -17.66
C LEU A 235 -11.42 22.86 -17.09
N LEU A 236 -11.54 22.77 -15.76
CA LEU A 236 -12.64 22.07 -15.10
C LEU A 236 -14.00 22.63 -15.51
N THR A 237 -14.12 23.96 -15.57
CA THR A 237 -15.34 24.64 -16.00
C THR A 237 -15.69 24.28 -17.45
N SER A 238 -14.70 24.33 -18.34
CA SER A 238 -14.86 23.97 -19.76
C SER A 238 -15.33 22.51 -19.92
N TYR A 239 -14.67 21.55 -19.25
CA TYR A 239 -15.05 20.14 -19.33
C TYR A 239 -16.42 19.85 -18.71
N THR A 240 -16.77 20.54 -17.62
CA THR A 240 -18.09 20.41 -17.00
C THR A 240 -19.20 20.95 -17.90
N GLN A 241 -18.97 22.06 -18.60
CA GLN A 241 -19.90 22.60 -19.60
C GLN A 241 -20.06 21.65 -20.78
N GLY A 242 -18.96 21.08 -21.30
CA GLY A 242 -19.01 20.07 -22.36
C GLY A 242 -19.80 18.82 -21.96
N LEU A 243 -19.60 18.31 -20.74
CA LEU A 243 -20.39 17.19 -20.21
C LEU A 243 -21.88 17.50 -20.15
N SER A 244 -22.24 18.66 -19.61
CA SER A 244 -23.63 19.10 -19.52
C SER A 244 -24.30 19.18 -20.90
N GLN A 245 -23.60 19.69 -21.91
CA GLN A 245 -24.10 19.72 -23.29
C GLN A 245 -24.30 18.31 -23.88
N ILE A 246 -23.35 17.39 -23.63
CA ILE A 246 -23.46 15.99 -24.06
C ILE A 246 -24.66 15.30 -23.38
N GLU A 247 -24.85 15.52 -22.08
CA GLU A 247 -25.98 14.98 -21.33
C GLU A 247 -27.31 15.54 -21.81
N ALA A 248 -27.39 16.86 -22.03
CA ALA A 248 -28.57 17.51 -22.61
C ALA A 248 -28.91 16.93 -23.99
N ALA A 249 -27.89 16.72 -24.85
CA ALA A 249 -28.06 16.09 -26.16
C ALA A 249 -28.55 14.64 -26.06
N LYS A 250 -28.02 13.87 -25.09
CA LYS A 250 -28.49 12.49 -24.82
C LYS A 250 -29.94 12.46 -24.37
N ILE A 251 -30.34 13.36 -23.46
CA ILE A 251 -31.73 13.47 -22.99
C ILE A 251 -32.66 13.85 -24.15
N ALA A 252 -32.25 14.82 -24.98
CA ALA A 252 -33.01 15.22 -26.17
C ALA A 252 -33.16 14.05 -27.15
N ALA A 253 -32.09 13.32 -27.46
CA ALA A 253 -32.13 12.14 -28.33
C ALA A 253 -33.05 11.04 -27.79
N GLN A 254 -32.97 10.74 -26.48
CA GLN A 254 -33.87 9.78 -25.82
C GLN A 254 -35.33 10.22 -25.86
N SER A 255 -35.59 11.52 -25.68
CA SER A 255 -36.93 12.09 -25.79
C SER A 255 -37.48 11.93 -27.21
N THR A 256 -36.68 12.23 -28.23
CA THR A 256 -37.05 12.04 -29.65
C THR A 256 -37.31 10.58 -29.98
N MET A 257 -36.51 9.64 -29.45
CA MET A 257 -36.75 8.20 -29.62
C MET A 257 -38.07 7.77 -28.99
N ARG A 258 -38.37 8.19 -27.75
CA ARG A 258 -39.65 7.91 -27.09
C ARG A 258 -40.82 8.50 -27.86
N HIS A 259 -40.70 9.74 -28.33
CA HIS A 259 -41.73 10.35 -29.17
C HIS A 259 -41.95 9.56 -30.47
N GLY A 260 -40.88 9.10 -31.12
CA GLY A 260 -40.98 8.23 -32.30
C GLY A 260 -41.65 6.89 -32.00
N GLU A 261 -41.37 6.28 -30.85
CA GLU A 261 -42.08 5.08 -30.39
C GLU A 261 -43.55 5.32 -30.10
N ASP A 262 -43.91 6.46 -29.50
CA ASP A 262 -45.29 6.84 -29.23
C ASP A 262 -46.06 7.12 -30.52
N VAL A 263 -45.43 7.78 -31.50
CA VAL A 263 -45.99 7.95 -32.85
C VAL A 263 -46.18 6.59 -33.53
N ARG A 264 -45.20 5.68 -33.45
CA ARG A 264 -45.33 4.32 -33.99
C ARG A 264 -46.50 3.57 -33.33
N LYS A 265 -46.58 3.57 -32.00
CA LYS A 265 -47.69 2.97 -31.26
C LYS A 265 -49.03 3.62 -31.60
N GLY A 266 -49.06 4.93 -31.81
CA GLY A 266 -50.23 5.67 -32.26
C GLY A 266 -50.68 5.25 -33.65
N LEU A 267 -49.74 5.10 -34.59
CA LEU A 267 -50.01 4.59 -35.95
C LEU A 267 -50.44 3.11 -35.93
N GLU A 268 -49.86 2.28 -35.08
CA GLU A 268 -50.28 0.89 -34.88
C GLU A 268 -51.68 0.82 -34.28
N SER A 269 -51.97 1.64 -33.27
CA SER A 269 -53.31 1.76 -32.68
C SER A 269 -54.33 2.28 -33.70
N MET A 270 -53.95 3.24 -34.53
CA MET A 270 -54.80 3.71 -35.64
C MET A 270 -55.01 2.60 -36.67
N GLY A 271 -53.97 1.86 -37.05
CA GLY A 271 -54.08 0.69 -37.93
C GLY A 271 -54.97 -0.41 -37.34
N HIS A 272 -54.87 -0.65 -36.03
CA HIS A 272 -55.75 -1.54 -35.30
C HIS A 272 -57.17 -1.00 -35.21
N SER A 273 -57.37 0.31 -35.06
CA SER A 273 -58.69 0.94 -34.99
C SER A 273 -59.36 1.01 -36.37
N VAL A 274 -58.58 1.16 -37.45
CA VAL A 274 -59.07 1.05 -38.83
C VAL A 274 -59.39 -0.40 -39.13
N ARG A 275 -58.50 -1.34 -38.78
CA ARG A 275 -58.77 -2.77 -38.93
C ARG A 275 -59.97 -3.19 -38.12
N TYR A 276 -60.06 -2.79 -36.85
CA TYR A 276 -61.20 -3.04 -35.99
C TYR A 276 -62.42 -2.26 -36.45
N GLY A 277 -62.30 -1.08 -37.06
CA GLY A 277 -63.41 -0.36 -37.65
C GLY A 277 -63.93 -1.03 -38.91
N LEU A 278 -63.05 -1.65 -39.70
CA LEU A 278 -63.41 -2.48 -40.87
C LEU A 278 -63.97 -3.84 -40.44
N THR A 279 -63.39 -4.45 -39.41
CA THR A 279 -63.90 -5.66 -38.78
C THR A 279 -65.22 -5.37 -38.10
N ALA A 280 -65.37 -4.26 -37.39
CA ALA A 280 -66.60 -3.80 -36.76
C ALA A 280 -67.59 -3.26 -37.79
N LEU A 281 -67.19 -2.84 -38.98
CA LEU A 281 -68.10 -2.58 -40.10
C LEU A 281 -68.59 -3.92 -40.67
N GLY A 282 -67.71 -4.91 -40.82
CA GLY A 282 -68.06 -6.29 -41.15
C GLY A 282 -68.94 -6.94 -40.10
N GLU A 283 -68.63 -6.74 -38.82
CA GLU A 283 -69.41 -7.19 -37.69
C GLU A 283 -70.64 -6.33 -37.53
N HIS A 284 -70.68 -5.03 -37.85
CA HIS A 284 -71.91 -4.20 -37.83
C HIS A 284 -72.83 -4.57 -38.99
N ILE A 285 -72.28 -5.04 -40.12
CA ILE A 285 -73.00 -5.81 -41.14
C ILE A 285 -73.54 -7.12 -40.54
N GLU A 286 -72.81 -7.80 -39.65
CA GLU A 286 -73.29 -8.99 -38.91
C GLU A 286 -74.15 -8.68 -37.65
N TYR A 287 -74.12 -7.46 -37.10
CA TYR A 287 -74.56 -7.04 -35.76
C TYR A 287 -75.64 -5.95 -35.80
N PHE A 288 -75.96 -5.45 -36.98
CA PHE A 288 -77.38 -5.34 -37.35
C PHE A 288 -78.10 -6.72 -37.33
N GLY A 289 -77.37 -7.81 -37.04
CA GLY A 289 -77.86 -9.06 -36.48
C GLY A 289 -77.72 -9.27 -34.95
N GLY A 290 -77.26 -8.31 -34.12
CA GLY A 290 -77.46 -8.38 -32.65
C GLY A 290 -76.47 -7.74 -31.67
N SER A 291 -76.59 -6.41 -31.42
CA SER A 291 -76.43 -5.59 -30.17
C SER A 291 -75.78 -6.16 -28.88
N LEU A 292 -75.33 -5.41 -27.86
CA LEU A 292 -74.70 -4.10 -27.56
C LEU A 292 -74.11 -4.22 -26.13
N SER A 293 -73.93 -5.43 -25.58
CA SER A 293 -74.28 -5.60 -24.16
C SER A 293 -73.15 -5.62 -23.13
N ARG A 294 -71.86 -5.73 -23.46
CA ARG A 294 -70.85 -5.99 -22.40
C ARG A 294 -69.54 -5.20 -22.49
N ALA A 295 -69.61 -4.03 -23.10
CA ALA A 295 -68.66 -2.96 -22.86
C ALA A 295 -69.04 -2.21 -21.57
N LEU A 296 -68.88 -2.87 -20.41
CA LEU A 296 -68.97 -2.23 -19.09
C LEU A 296 -68.25 -3.17 -18.10
N GLN A 297 -67.33 -2.61 -17.32
CA GLN A 297 -66.43 -3.25 -16.34
C GLN A 297 -65.12 -3.76 -16.98
N ALA A 298 -63.93 -3.27 -16.67
CA ALA A 298 -63.51 -2.35 -15.64
C ALA A 298 -62.12 -1.82 -16.00
N SER A 299 -62.00 -0.51 -16.02
CA SER A 299 -60.73 0.21 -15.99
C SER A 299 -60.39 0.57 -14.54
N SER A 300 -59.10 0.75 -14.26
CA SER A 300 -58.49 1.52 -13.16
C SER A 300 -58.08 0.80 -11.85
N ALA A 301 -56.76 0.65 -11.66
CA ALA A 301 -56.00 1.17 -10.50
C ALA A 301 -54.50 0.82 -10.67
N ALA A 302 -53.67 1.71 -11.21
CA ALA A 302 -52.80 2.66 -10.50
C ALA A 302 -51.51 2.05 -9.87
N LEU A 303 -50.35 2.45 -10.40
CA LEU A 303 -48.99 2.13 -9.92
C LEU A 303 -48.20 3.43 -9.80
N SER A 304 -47.76 3.79 -8.59
CA SER A 304 -46.71 4.77 -8.35
C SER A 304 -46.08 4.52 -6.99
N ALA A 305 -44.82 4.06 -6.97
CA ALA A 305 -43.91 4.26 -5.84
C ALA A 305 -42.44 4.07 -6.27
N ASN A 306 -41.62 5.05 -5.86
CA ASN A 306 -40.19 4.96 -5.51
C ASN A 306 -39.13 5.43 -6.53
N VAL A 307 -38.83 6.74 -6.45
CA VAL A 307 -37.60 7.39 -6.97
C VAL A 307 -36.55 7.63 -5.86
N SER A 308 -36.79 7.22 -4.60
CA SER A 308 -35.89 7.53 -3.48
C SER A 308 -34.72 6.55 -3.25
N HIS A 309 -34.47 5.58 -4.14
CA HIS A 309 -33.45 4.53 -3.92
C HIS A 309 -32.11 4.75 -4.65
N ALA A 310 -31.98 5.73 -5.54
CA ALA A 310 -30.81 5.85 -6.43
C ALA A 310 -29.65 6.69 -5.87
N MET A 311 -29.84 7.48 -4.80
CA MET A 311 -28.76 8.36 -4.29
C MET A 311 -27.89 7.75 -3.18
N TYR A 312 -28.20 6.53 -2.69
CA TYR A 312 -27.39 5.86 -1.67
C TYR A 312 -26.49 4.73 -2.19
N SER A 313 -26.50 4.41 -3.50
CA SER A 313 -25.74 3.26 -4.04
C SER A 313 -24.40 3.59 -4.69
N VAL A 314 -23.95 4.85 -4.72
CA VAL A 314 -22.67 5.24 -5.34
C VAL A 314 -21.51 5.27 -4.32
N ALA A 315 -21.80 5.17 -3.02
CA ALA A 315 -20.80 5.31 -1.94
C ALA A 315 -20.37 3.99 -1.26
N SER A 316 -20.59 2.81 -1.86
CA SER A 316 -20.18 1.55 -1.23
C SER A 316 -19.60 0.51 -2.18
N SER A 317 -18.33 0.68 -2.56
CA SER A 317 -17.46 -0.46 -2.87
C SER A 317 -16.88 -1.06 -1.57
N LYS A 318 -17.77 -1.48 -0.67
CA LYS A 318 -17.40 -2.29 0.50
C LYS A 318 -16.97 -3.67 -0.01
N TYR A 319 -15.78 -4.13 0.39
CA TYR A 319 -15.30 -5.52 0.51
C TYR A 319 -13.86 -5.81 0.04
N ARG A 320 -13.13 -4.87 -0.59
CA ARG A 320 -11.67 -5.03 -0.85
C ARG A 320 -10.73 -4.10 -0.07
N GLY A 321 -11.22 -3.01 0.53
CA GLY A 321 -10.37 -1.99 1.18
C GLY A 321 -9.78 -2.36 2.55
N ARG A 322 -10.50 -3.11 3.39
CA ARG A 322 -10.11 -3.28 4.81
C ARG A 322 -8.80 -4.04 5.04
N SER A 323 -8.42 -4.97 4.16
CA SER A 323 -7.13 -5.64 4.29
C SER A 323 -5.98 -4.79 3.77
N LEU A 324 -6.18 -4.03 2.68
CA LEU A 324 -5.17 -3.16 2.08
C LEU A 324 -4.85 -1.95 2.96
N ASP A 325 -5.86 -1.40 3.64
CA ASP A 325 -5.71 -0.35 4.65
C ASP A 325 -4.88 -0.80 5.88
N ARG A 326 -5.11 -2.02 6.40
CA ARG A 326 -4.27 -2.60 7.47
C ARG A 326 -2.82 -2.87 6.99
N ARG A 327 -2.64 -3.31 5.75
CA ARG A 327 -1.32 -3.65 5.17
C ARG A 327 -0.44 -2.43 4.90
N MET A 328 -1.03 -1.34 4.42
CA MET A 328 -0.34 -0.04 4.32
C MET A 328 -0.14 0.59 5.70
N SER A 329 -0.99 0.27 6.68
CA SER A 329 -0.78 0.67 8.08
C SER A 329 0.47 0.03 8.70
N ASP A 330 0.77 -1.25 8.45
CA ASP A 330 1.96 -1.90 9.04
C ASP A 330 3.27 -1.40 8.44
N VAL A 331 3.36 -1.31 7.10
CA VAL A 331 4.53 -0.70 6.43
C VAL A 331 4.63 0.77 6.79
N GLY A 332 3.51 1.49 6.83
CA GLY A 332 3.45 2.89 7.25
C GLY A 332 3.93 3.09 8.69
N GLN A 333 3.57 2.21 9.62
CA GLN A 333 4.07 2.21 11.00
C GLN A 333 5.57 1.93 11.06
N LEU A 334 6.07 0.99 10.25
CA LEU A 334 7.51 0.73 10.13
C LEU A 334 8.26 1.96 9.63
N ILE A 335 7.77 2.62 8.57
CA ILE A 335 8.38 3.85 8.03
C ILE A 335 8.39 4.95 9.09
N SER A 336 7.26 5.21 9.74
CA SER A 336 7.17 6.26 10.76
C SER A 336 7.98 5.95 12.02
N THR A 337 8.10 4.68 12.42
CA THR A 337 8.95 4.27 13.54
C THR A 337 10.42 4.48 13.19
N THR A 338 10.83 4.03 12.00
CA THR A 338 12.18 4.20 11.49
C THR A 338 12.56 5.68 11.38
N ALA A 339 11.68 6.53 10.85
CA ALA A 339 11.92 7.98 10.76
C ALA A 339 12.14 8.63 12.14
N ARG A 340 11.36 8.24 13.16
CA ARG A 340 11.49 8.76 14.54
C ARG A 340 12.80 8.36 15.23
N GLN A 341 13.41 7.26 14.81
CA GLN A 341 14.64 6.74 15.42
C GLN A 341 15.92 7.38 14.83
N VAL A 342 15.79 8.17 13.76
CA VAL A 342 16.94 8.78 13.08
C VAL A 342 16.89 10.31 13.25
N PRO A 343 18.00 10.96 13.65
CA PRO A 343 18.04 12.42 13.77
C PRO A 343 17.75 13.12 12.44
N GLU A 344 16.95 14.19 12.49
CA GLU A 344 16.51 14.94 11.30
C GLU A 344 17.68 15.51 10.48
N ALA A 345 18.75 15.95 11.15
CA ALA A 345 19.96 16.47 10.51
C ALA A 345 20.62 15.49 9.53
N PHE A 346 20.41 14.18 9.71
CA PHE A 346 20.96 13.16 8.81
C PHE A 346 20.35 13.23 7.39
N PHE A 347 19.10 13.68 7.26
CA PHE A 347 18.40 13.76 5.97
C PHE A 347 18.35 15.17 5.39
N GLN A 348 18.90 16.18 6.07
CA GLN A 348 18.81 17.57 5.63
C GLN A 348 19.25 17.78 4.16
N PRO A 349 20.38 17.21 3.69
CA PRO A 349 20.77 17.35 2.28
C PRO A 349 19.77 16.75 1.29
N VAL A 350 19.09 15.66 1.68
CA VAL A 350 18.08 14.99 0.86
C VAL A 350 16.73 15.71 0.96
N ARG A 351 16.41 16.32 2.09
CA ARG A 351 15.19 17.10 2.27
C ARG A 351 15.18 18.34 1.38
N GLU A 352 16.33 19.03 1.30
CA GLU A 352 16.52 20.20 0.44
C GLU A 352 16.37 19.88 -1.06
N LEU A 353 16.54 18.62 -1.47
CA LEU A 353 16.23 18.19 -2.84
C LEU A 353 14.74 18.27 -3.17
N GLY A 354 13.84 18.19 -2.18
CA GLY A 354 12.40 18.32 -2.43
C GLY A 354 12.03 19.67 -3.03
N ALA A 355 12.65 20.76 -2.56
CA ALA A 355 12.48 22.08 -3.13
C ALA A 355 13.04 22.16 -4.56
N LYS A 356 14.21 21.56 -4.83
CA LYS A 356 14.77 21.47 -6.19
C LYS A 356 13.88 20.64 -7.12
N PHE A 357 13.29 19.56 -6.61
CA PHE A 357 12.37 18.71 -7.36
C PHE A 357 11.08 19.43 -7.72
N ALA A 358 10.56 20.28 -6.83
CA ALA A 358 9.44 21.17 -7.14
C ALA A 358 9.81 22.20 -8.23
N LEU A 359 11.03 22.75 -8.19
CA LEU A 359 11.53 23.69 -9.20
C LEU A 359 11.90 23.03 -10.53
N GLY A 360 12.17 21.72 -10.56
CA GLY A 360 12.40 20.95 -11.79
C GLY A 360 11.19 20.94 -12.74
N ALA A 361 10.00 21.29 -12.25
CA ALA A 361 8.82 21.55 -13.07
C ALA A 361 8.94 22.84 -13.94
N VAL A 362 9.92 23.70 -13.65
CA VAL A 362 10.08 25.04 -14.25
C VAL A 362 10.99 25.03 -15.50
N GLY A 363 11.65 23.92 -15.84
CA GLY A 363 12.58 23.85 -16.98
C GLY A 363 12.55 22.51 -17.72
N SER A 364 12.00 22.50 -18.93
CA SER A 364 11.83 21.32 -19.80
C SER A 364 13.12 20.79 -20.46
N THR A 365 14.28 20.94 -19.84
CA THR A 365 15.55 20.51 -20.44
C THR A 365 16.50 19.98 -19.38
N ASN A 366 16.60 18.65 -19.30
CA ASN A 366 17.54 17.88 -18.48
C ASN A 366 17.39 18.03 -16.96
N THR A 367 16.31 17.46 -16.40
CA THR A 367 16.40 16.97 -15.01
C THR A 367 17.44 15.85 -14.99
N ALA A 368 18.65 16.15 -14.50
CA ALA A 368 19.56 15.11 -14.07
C ALA A 368 18.77 14.15 -13.17
N LYS A 369 18.87 12.84 -13.43
CA LYS A 369 18.10 11.84 -12.69
C LYS A 369 18.37 12.05 -11.19
N ILE A 370 17.34 12.20 -10.36
CA ILE A 370 17.48 12.41 -8.91
C ILE A 370 18.31 11.28 -8.29
N THR A 371 18.20 10.08 -8.85
CA THR A 371 18.99 8.90 -8.48
C THR A 371 20.51 9.07 -8.63
N SER A 372 20.94 10.03 -9.46
CA SER A 372 22.35 10.36 -9.71
C SER A 372 22.83 11.61 -8.97
N ASP A 373 21.97 12.27 -8.19
CA ASP A 373 22.36 13.42 -7.38
C ASP A 373 23.41 12.98 -6.34
N PRO A 374 24.51 13.75 -6.15
CA PRO A 374 25.56 13.40 -5.19
C PRO A 374 25.05 13.17 -3.76
N ALA A 375 24.02 13.90 -3.31
CA ALA A 375 23.44 13.69 -1.99
C ALA A 375 22.76 12.31 -1.88
N VAL A 376 22.10 11.85 -2.96
CA VAL A 376 21.47 10.53 -3.02
C VAL A 376 22.51 9.42 -3.12
N VAL A 377 23.57 9.62 -3.90
CA VAL A 377 24.68 8.65 -4.03
C VAL A 377 25.41 8.49 -2.69
N ASN A 378 25.75 9.59 -2.03
CA ASN A 378 26.40 9.58 -0.71
C ASN A 378 25.51 8.90 0.35
N LEU A 379 24.20 9.17 0.32
CA LEU A 379 23.23 8.52 1.19
C LEU A 379 23.21 7.01 0.94
N ALA A 380 23.14 6.57 -0.32
CA ALA A 380 23.16 5.16 -0.70
C ALA A 380 24.48 4.46 -0.32
N GLU A 381 25.61 5.16 -0.36
CA GLU A 381 26.91 4.65 0.09
C GLU A 381 26.97 4.46 1.60
N SER A 382 26.32 5.35 2.37
CA SER A 382 26.32 5.29 3.83
C SER A 382 25.76 3.97 4.40
N VAL A 383 24.76 3.37 3.72
CA VAL A 383 24.16 2.08 4.11
C VAL A 383 25.21 1.00 4.27
N GLY A 384 26.13 0.87 3.31
CA GLY A 384 27.17 -0.16 3.36
C GLY A 384 28.09 0.00 4.57
N THR A 385 28.42 1.23 4.95
CA THR A 385 29.28 1.51 6.10
C THR A 385 28.58 1.24 7.44
N GLU A 386 27.30 1.61 7.55
CA GLU A 386 26.51 1.40 8.77
C GLU A 386 26.17 -0.06 8.99
N VAL A 387 25.89 -0.79 7.90
CA VAL A 387 25.63 -2.23 7.95
C VAL A 387 26.86 -3.01 8.39
N LYS A 388 28.07 -2.62 7.94
CA LYS A 388 29.34 -3.21 8.43
C LYS A 388 29.56 -2.96 9.92
N LYS A 389 29.33 -1.72 10.39
CA LYS A 389 29.40 -1.38 11.82
C LYS A 389 28.39 -2.17 12.65
N SER A 390 27.18 -2.35 12.10
CA SER A 390 26.14 -3.12 12.77
C SER A 390 26.52 -4.60 12.83
N GLU A 391 27.11 -5.16 11.77
CA GLU A 391 27.62 -6.54 11.73
C GLU A 391 28.68 -6.80 12.81
N GLU A 392 29.61 -5.87 13.02
CA GLU A 392 30.57 -5.91 14.14
C GLU A 392 29.84 -5.86 15.49
N GLY A 393 28.82 -5.01 15.63
CA GLY A 393 27.95 -4.98 16.82
C GLY A 393 27.18 -6.29 17.06
N PHE A 394 26.72 -6.97 16.00
CA PHE A 394 26.06 -8.27 16.12
C PHE A 394 27.02 -9.39 16.54
N LYS A 395 28.31 -9.29 16.20
CA LYS A 395 29.37 -10.19 16.70
C LYS A 395 29.61 -9.99 18.20
N HIS A 396 29.36 -8.81 18.74
CA HIS A 396 29.49 -8.49 20.17
C HIS A 396 28.21 -8.67 21.00
N LEU A 397 27.08 -9.07 20.39
CA LEU A 397 25.91 -9.55 21.14
C LEU A 397 26.19 -10.85 21.94
N ASP A 398 27.41 -11.39 21.80
CA ASP A 398 27.92 -12.56 22.51
C ASP A 398 28.25 -12.36 23.98
N GLU A 399 28.32 -11.14 24.51
CA GLU A 399 28.36 -11.00 25.96
C GLU A 399 26.94 -10.86 26.49
N PRO A 400 26.37 -11.89 27.15
CA PRO A 400 25.33 -11.62 28.10
C PRO A 400 25.93 -10.64 29.10
N SER A 401 25.60 -9.34 28.99
CA SER A 401 25.66 -8.44 30.13
C SER A 401 24.55 -8.78 31.14
N ILE A 402 24.28 -10.07 31.30
CA ILE A 402 23.94 -10.56 32.61
C ILE A 402 25.29 -10.60 33.34
N LYS A 403 25.62 -9.49 34.01
CA LYS A 403 26.29 -9.61 35.31
C LYS A 403 25.33 -10.40 36.21
N LEU A 404 25.22 -11.70 35.97
CA LEU A 404 24.82 -12.67 36.97
C LEU A 404 25.99 -12.61 37.93
N THR A 405 25.89 -11.73 38.92
CA THR A 405 26.68 -11.81 40.14
C THR A 405 26.81 -13.29 40.49
N GLY A 406 28.05 -13.79 40.55
CA GLY A 406 28.41 -15.21 40.55
C GLY A 406 27.67 -16.07 41.58
N THR A 407 27.00 -15.46 42.55
CA THR A 407 26.14 -16.13 43.51
C THR A 407 24.94 -16.87 42.91
N LEU A 408 24.29 -16.39 41.84
CA LEU A 408 23.04 -17.00 41.35
C LEU A 408 23.25 -18.22 40.44
N LEU A 409 24.30 -18.22 39.62
CA LEU A 409 24.64 -19.37 38.78
C LEU A 409 25.21 -20.50 39.64
N ASP A 410 26.08 -20.18 40.61
CA ASP A 410 26.57 -21.15 41.58
C ASP A 410 25.44 -21.73 42.41
N THR A 411 24.44 -20.92 42.82
CA THR A 411 23.28 -21.47 43.56
C THR A 411 22.42 -22.40 42.69
N LEU A 412 22.28 -22.15 41.39
CA LEU A 412 21.50 -22.98 40.46
C LEU A 412 22.24 -24.26 40.05
N VAL A 413 23.56 -24.19 39.86
CA VAL A 413 24.40 -25.35 39.57
C VAL A 413 24.54 -26.23 40.81
N THR A 414 24.70 -25.65 42.00
CA THR A 414 24.82 -26.41 43.27
C THR A 414 23.49 -27.06 43.67
N LYS A 415 22.35 -26.37 43.49
CA LYS A 415 21.02 -26.98 43.73
C LYS A 415 20.58 -27.95 42.63
N GLY A 416 21.06 -27.77 41.40
CA GLY A 416 20.80 -28.65 40.26
C GLY A 416 21.59 -29.96 40.35
N LEU A 417 22.88 -29.88 40.69
CA LEU A 417 23.73 -31.07 40.91
C LEU A 417 23.36 -31.81 42.19
N GLY A 418 22.99 -31.10 43.27
CA GLY A 418 22.53 -31.74 44.52
C GLY A 418 21.33 -32.66 44.31
N LYS A 419 20.36 -32.25 43.48
CA LYS A 419 19.21 -33.11 43.13
C LYS A 419 19.56 -34.29 42.23
N VAL A 420 20.59 -34.17 41.40
CA VAL A 420 21.04 -35.29 40.53
C VAL A 420 21.87 -36.29 41.34
N ILE A 421 22.64 -35.83 42.33
CA ILE A 421 23.38 -36.69 43.26
C ILE A 421 22.41 -37.40 44.22
N GLU A 422 21.41 -36.71 44.78
CA GLU A 422 20.35 -37.35 45.60
C GLU A 422 19.52 -38.38 44.79
N GLN A 423 19.31 -38.14 43.49
CA GLN A 423 18.63 -39.10 42.61
C GLN A 423 19.51 -40.30 42.20
N LEU A 424 20.83 -40.12 42.15
CA LEU A 424 21.77 -41.22 41.90
C LEU A 424 21.95 -42.08 43.16
N GLU A 425 22.05 -41.46 44.34
CA GLU A 425 22.19 -42.14 45.64
C GLU A 425 20.89 -42.86 46.07
N SER A 426 19.71 -42.37 45.67
CA SER A 426 18.42 -43.04 45.94
C SER A 426 18.04 -44.13 44.91
N SER A 427 18.92 -44.41 43.94
CA SER A 427 18.67 -45.39 42.86
C SER A 427 19.50 -46.67 42.95
N GLU A 428 20.25 -46.90 44.04
CA GLU A 428 20.79 -48.23 44.35
C GLU A 428 19.69 -49.14 44.94
N PRO A 429 19.39 -50.29 44.34
CA PRO A 429 18.43 -51.23 44.91
C PRO A 429 19.06 -52.05 46.03
N GLU A 430 18.47 -52.00 47.22
CA GLU A 430 18.65 -53.00 48.28
C GLU A 430 18.25 -54.39 47.74
N GLN A 431 19.23 -55.19 47.30
CA GLN A 431 19.08 -56.63 47.25
C GLN A 431 19.25 -57.21 48.66
N LYS A 432 18.11 -57.68 49.17
CA LYS A 432 17.84 -58.36 50.44
C LYS A 432 18.95 -59.30 50.91
N LYS A 433 19.29 -59.18 52.19
CA LYS A 433 19.64 -60.33 53.04
C LYS A 433 18.36 -61.09 53.39
N THR A 434 18.26 -62.34 53.00
CA THR A 434 17.86 -63.47 53.87
C THR A 434 18.18 -64.78 53.18
#